data_AF-A0A8I1SP65-F1
#
_entry.id   AF-A0A8I1SP65-F1
#
_cell.length_a   1.000
_cell.length_b   1.000
_cell.length_c   1.000
_cell.angle_alpha   90.00
_cell.angle_beta   90.00
_cell.angle_gamma   90.00
#
_symmetry.space_group_name_H-M   'P 1'
#
loop_
_entity.id
_entity.type
_entity.pdbx_description
1 polymer ?
#
loop_
_entity_poly.entity_id
_entity_poly.type
_entity_poly.pdbx_seq_one_letter_code
_entity_poly.pdbx_strand_id
1 'polypeptide(L)'
;MTKAKWLLILLCVMDLGLVAMHLSGYFFLSLKPTGYVIPLVINMILLFFINKKLWVGLGLVVGVPALFIHGFMVLFMEYGYTKIDSPHDKRSLMIEYRHVTLGETTYFYHFYKTRFGIIGKLLDDQSVEFMVRGPEYPVEEGAEAALGAHNPTWISKDIVQFNSWKGAKDVYLASSSSAVSTKEIDNFILKAKSNSDGETITINGMDFITRYDKKAGQRWIDVVSDGDEGLIPRQQCSRIVRNEERGYYMLEECTHQWEYELYPLTDGQ
;
A
#
# COMPACT_ATOMS: atom_id res chain seq x y z
N MET A 1 22.34 -23.68 29.80
CA MET A 1 22.43 -23.45 28.34
C MET A 1 23.70 -22.69 28.02
N THR A 2 24.42 -23.03 26.95
CA THR A 2 25.64 -22.30 26.55
C THR A 2 25.30 -20.96 25.89
N LYS A 3 26.20 -19.96 25.97
CA LYS A 3 26.03 -18.63 25.37
C LYS A 3 25.65 -18.68 23.88
N ALA A 4 26.21 -19.65 23.14
CA ALA A 4 25.89 -19.89 21.73
C ALA A 4 24.42 -20.29 21.49
N LYS A 5 23.81 -21.09 22.38
CA LYS A 5 22.41 -21.48 22.26
C LYS A 5 21.47 -20.28 22.46
N TRP A 6 21.81 -19.39 23.39
CA TRP A 6 21.06 -18.15 23.60
C TRP A 6 21.15 -17.22 22.39
N LEU A 7 22.33 -17.11 21.77
CA LEU A 7 22.51 -16.28 20.58
C LEU A 7 21.74 -16.82 19.37
N LEU A 8 21.69 -18.14 19.18
CA LEU A 8 20.86 -18.78 18.14
C LEU A 8 19.36 -18.56 18.36
N ILE A 9 18.88 -18.67 19.61
CA ILE A 9 17.48 -18.39 19.92
C ILE A 9 17.15 -16.92 19.63
N LEU A 10 18.03 -15.99 20.03
CA LEU A 10 17.84 -14.56 19.74
C LEU A 10 17.74 -14.29 18.24
N LEU A 11 18.63 -14.88 17.43
CA LEU A 11 18.59 -14.76 15.97
C LEU A 11 17.28 -15.29 15.40
N CYS A 12 16.87 -16.48 15.83
CA CYS A 12 15.62 -17.08 15.39
C CYS A 12 14.40 -16.21 15.73
N VAL A 13 14.34 -15.62 16.93
CA VAL A 13 13.26 -14.71 17.33
C VAL A 13 13.27 -13.44 16.49
N MET A 14 14.45 -12.87 16.21
CA MET A 14 14.58 -11.69 15.35
C MET A 14 14.13 -11.98 13.92
N ASP A 15 14.54 -13.11 13.34
CA ASP A 15 14.15 -13.53 12.00
C ASP A 15 12.63 -13.77 11.91
N LEU A 16 12.05 -14.46 12.90
CA LEU A 16 10.59 -14.63 12.99
C LEU A 16 9.87 -13.29 13.10
N GLY A 17 10.43 -12.34 13.86
CA GLY A 17 9.93 -10.97 13.95
C GLY A 17 9.94 -10.25 12.61
N LEU A 18 11.04 -10.34 11.85
CA LEU A 18 11.14 -9.77 10.50
C LEU A 18 10.13 -10.38 9.53
N VAL A 19 9.95 -11.70 9.57
CA VAL A 19 8.93 -12.39 8.76
C VAL A 19 7.53 -11.94 9.14
N ALA A 20 7.21 -11.88 10.44
CA ALA A 20 5.90 -11.42 10.92
C ALA A 20 5.63 -9.96 10.52
N MET A 21 6.64 -9.09 10.58
CA MET A 21 6.55 -7.72 10.08
C MET A 21 6.23 -7.70 8.59
N HIS A 22 6.96 -8.49 7.79
CA HIS A 22 6.74 -8.57 6.35
C HIS A 22 5.31 -9.00 6.00
N LEU A 23 4.83 -10.06 6.64
CA LEU A 23 3.49 -10.62 6.43
C LEU A 23 2.37 -9.66 6.86
N SER A 24 2.65 -8.75 7.78
CA SER A 24 1.70 -7.72 8.23
C SER A 24 1.84 -6.39 7.46
N GLY A 25 2.65 -6.36 6.41
CA GLY A 25 2.89 -5.17 5.58
C GLY A 25 3.77 -4.11 6.24
N TYR A 26 4.47 -4.45 7.33
CA TYR A 26 5.40 -3.56 8.01
C TYR A 26 6.84 -3.78 7.55
N PHE A 27 7.53 -2.67 7.28
CA PHE A 27 8.89 -2.69 6.77
C PHE A 27 9.77 -1.67 7.49
N PHE A 28 11.04 -2.02 7.67
CA PHE A 28 12.06 -1.02 7.98
C PHE A 28 12.36 -0.21 6.72
N LEU A 29 11.97 1.06 6.71
CA LEU A 29 12.10 1.92 5.53
C LEU A 29 13.55 2.11 5.11
N SER A 30 14.49 2.16 6.08
CA SER A 30 15.92 2.24 5.80
C SER A 30 16.51 0.97 5.18
N LEU A 31 15.85 -0.19 5.36
CA LEU A 31 16.32 -1.46 4.80
C LEU A 31 15.71 -1.73 3.42
N LYS A 32 14.58 -1.09 3.05
CA LYS A 32 13.90 -1.28 1.76
C LYS A 32 14.83 -1.23 0.54
N PRO A 33 15.73 -0.23 0.39
CA PRO A 33 16.66 -0.18 -0.74
C PRO A 33 17.58 -1.41 -0.82
N THR A 34 17.90 -2.03 0.31
CA THR A 34 18.79 -3.20 0.39
C THR A 34 18.06 -4.52 0.63
N GLY A 35 16.73 -4.47 0.80
CA GLY A 35 15.90 -5.58 1.25
C GLY A 35 16.42 -6.24 2.54
N TYR A 36 16.38 -7.57 2.56
CA TYR A 36 16.83 -8.40 3.67
C TYR A 36 18.33 -8.78 3.60
N VAL A 37 19.09 -8.15 2.71
CA VAL A 37 20.52 -8.47 2.52
C VAL A 37 21.32 -8.22 3.80
N ILE A 38 21.12 -7.08 4.46
CA ILE A 38 21.85 -6.72 5.69
C ILE A 38 21.61 -7.73 6.82
N PRO A 39 20.34 -8.05 7.21
CA PRO A 39 20.05 -9.11 8.16
C PRO A 39 20.68 -10.45 7.79
N LEU A 40 20.65 -10.82 6.50
CA LEU A 40 21.16 -12.10 6.02
C LEU A 40 22.68 -12.21 6.15
N VAL A 41 23.42 -11.14 5.84
CA VAL A 41 24.88 -11.07 6.05
C VAL A 41 25.22 -11.20 7.55
N ILE A 42 24.49 -10.50 8.42
CA ILE A 42 24.69 -10.60 9.87
C ILE A 42 24.45 -12.05 10.35
N ASN A 43 23.38 -12.70 9.88
CA ASN A 43 23.10 -14.10 10.20
C ASN A 43 24.23 -15.03 9.74
N MET A 44 24.74 -14.86 8.52
CA MET A 44 25.85 -15.66 7.99
C MET A 44 27.12 -15.52 8.84
N ILE A 45 27.49 -14.28 9.20
CA ILE A 45 28.67 -14.01 10.04
C ILE A 45 28.52 -14.66 11.42
N LEU A 46 27.36 -14.48 12.06
CA LEU A 46 27.10 -15.04 13.39
C LEU A 46 27.12 -16.58 13.39
N LEU A 47 26.53 -17.21 12.37
CA LEU A 47 26.54 -18.67 12.22
C LEU A 47 27.97 -19.20 12.05
N PHE A 48 28.83 -18.51 11.31
CA PHE A 48 30.24 -18.88 11.16
C PHE A 48 31.01 -18.84 12.49
N PHE A 49 30.79 -17.80 13.30
CA PHE A 49 31.44 -17.69 14.62
C PHE A 49 30.93 -18.74 15.62
N ILE A 50 29.66 -19.12 15.54
CA ILE A 50 29.06 -20.18 16.37
C ILE A 50 29.57 -21.56 15.96
N ASN A 51 29.69 -21.82 14.66
CA ASN A 51 30.02 -23.13 14.12
C ASN A 51 31.03 -23.01 12.97
N LYS A 52 32.31 -23.07 13.33
CA LYS A 52 33.47 -22.93 12.42
C LYS A 52 33.70 -24.13 11.49
N LYS A 53 32.66 -24.90 11.18
CA LYS A 53 32.75 -26.01 10.24
C LYS A 53 32.98 -25.50 8.82
N LEU A 54 33.72 -26.28 8.04
CA LEU A 54 34.08 -25.97 6.65
C LEU A 54 32.85 -25.59 5.79
N TRP A 55 31.74 -26.31 5.94
CA TRP A 55 30.50 -26.04 5.19
C TRP A 55 29.87 -24.68 5.49
N VAL A 56 29.99 -24.19 6.74
CA VAL A 56 29.51 -22.86 7.13
C VAL A 56 30.44 -21.78 6.54
N GLY A 57 31.75 -22.03 6.57
CA GLY A 57 32.73 -21.17 5.90
C GLY A 57 32.52 -21.10 4.39
N LEU A 58 32.24 -22.22 3.73
CA LEU A 58 31.94 -22.28 2.29
C LEU A 58 30.66 -21.51 1.96
N GLY A 59 29.63 -21.63 2.80
CA GLY A 59 28.39 -20.85 2.67
C GLY A 59 28.64 -19.33 2.77
N LEU A 60 29.58 -18.90 3.61
CA LEU A 60 29.96 -17.49 3.73
C LEU A 60 30.75 -17.01 2.50
N VAL A 61 31.71 -17.82 2.02
CA VAL A 61 32.54 -17.51 0.84
C VAL A 61 31.71 -17.45 -0.45
N VAL A 62 30.65 -18.25 -0.59
CA VAL A 62 29.76 -18.23 -1.77
C VAL A 62 28.61 -17.24 -1.58
N GLY A 63 28.03 -17.20 -0.38
CA GLY A 63 26.86 -16.39 -0.07
C GLY A 63 27.14 -14.89 -0.09
N VAL A 64 28.26 -14.45 0.49
CA VAL A 64 28.60 -13.01 0.53
C VAL A 64 28.80 -12.43 -0.88
N PRO A 65 29.56 -13.06 -1.80
CA PRO A 65 29.63 -12.61 -3.19
C PRO A 65 28.28 -12.63 -3.92
N ALA A 66 27.44 -13.65 -3.70
CA ALA A 66 26.11 -13.70 -4.31
C ALA A 66 25.23 -12.52 -3.85
N LEU A 67 25.27 -12.19 -2.55
CA LEU A 67 24.57 -11.03 -2.01
C LEU A 67 25.16 -9.71 -2.51
N PHE A 68 26.48 -9.65 -2.70
CA PHE A 68 27.14 -8.49 -3.29
C PHE A 68 26.70 -8.26 -4.74
N ILE A 69 26.63 -9.32 -5.54
CA ILE A 69 26.10 -9.26 -6.91
C ILE A 69 24.63 -8.83 -6.89
N HIS A 70 23.81 -9.39 -5.99
CA HIS A 70 22.41 -8.99 -5.85
C HIS A 70 22.27 -7.52 -5.47
N GLY A 71 23.02 -7.04 -4.48
CA GLY A 71 23.04 -5.63 -4.09
C GLY A 71 23.51 -4.73 -5.23
N PHE A 72 24.51 -5.17 -5.99
CA PHE A 72 24.97 -4.47 -7.20
C PHE A 72 23.90 -4.41 -8.29
N MET A 73 23.13 -5.48 -8.51
CA MET A 73 21.98 -5.46 -9.42
C MET A 73 20.88 -4.51 -8.94
N VAL A 74 20.62 -4.44 -7.63
CA VAL A 74 19.64 -3.49 -7.07
C VAL A 74 20.08 -2.05 -7.28
N LEU A 75 21.38 -1.75 -7.27
CA LEU A 75 21.89 -0.40 -7.62
C LEU A 75 21.59 0.01 -9.07
N PHE A 76 21.45 -0.95 -9.99
CA PHE A 76 21.01 -0.68 -11.36
C PHE A 76 19.49 -0.57 -11.51
N MET A 77 18.73 -0.99 -10.50
CA MET A 77 17.30 -0.69 -10.46
C MET A 77 17.12 0.70 -9.86
N GLU A 78 16.59 1.63 -10.64
CA GLU A 78 16.36 3.02 -10.23
C GLU A 78 15.15 3.11 -9.28
N TYR A 79 15.30 2.55 -8.08
CA TYR A 79 14.39 2.76 -6.97
C TYR A 79 14.65 4.15 -6.38
N GLY A 80 13.63 4.99 -6.40
CA GLY A 80 13.62 6.26 -5.71
C GLY A 80 12.72 6.22 -4.48
N TYR A 81 13.03 7.10 -3.53
CA TYR A 81 12.32 7.18 -2.27
C TYR A 81 12.13 8.63 -1.86
N THR A 82 10.88 9.07 -1.73
CA THR A 82 10.53 10.44 -1.30
C THR A 82 9.79 10.37 0.01
N LYS A 83 10.15 11.23 0.97
CA LYS A 83 9.43 11.36 2.24
C LYS A 83 8.72 12.70 2.28
N ILE A 84 7.44 12.65 2.65
CA ILE A 84 6.58 13.82 2.84
C ILE A 84 6.14 13.84 4.29
N ASP A 85 6.54 14.88 5.02
CA ASP A 85 6.21 15.05 6.43
C ASP A 85 4.86 15.76 6.59
N SER A 86 4.05 15.27 7.53
CA SER A 86 2.79 15.91 7.92
C SER A 86 3.06 17.26 8.59
N PRO A 87 2.37 18.33 8.18
CA PRO A 87 2.44 19.61 8.89
C PRO A 87 1.64 19.58 10.20
N HIS A 88 0.78 18.58 10.41
CA HIS A 88 -0.18 18.54 11.51
C HIS A 88 0.25 17.65 12.68
N ASP A 89 1.10 16.66 12.44
CA ASP A 89 1.55 15.71 13.45
C ASP A 89 2.90 15.07 13.11
N LYS A 90 3.25 13.95 13.78
CA LYS A 90 4.50 13.21 13.50
C LYS A 90 4.34 12.15 12.41
N ARG A 91 3.19 12.06 11.73
CA ARG A 91 3.03 11.12 10.62
C ARG A 91 3.79 11.63 9.40
N SER A 92 4.23 10.70 8.58
CA SER A 92 4.83 10.98 7.29
C SER A 92 4.36 9.93 6.29
N LEU A 93 4.31 10.35 5.04
CA LEU A 93 4.12 9.47 3.90
C LEU A 93 5.48 9.22 3.24
N MET A 94 5.87 7.97 3.09
CA MET A 94 7.04 7.58 2.32
C MET A 94 6.56 6.96 1.01
N ILE A 95 7.10 7.45 -0.10
CA ILE A 95 6.80 6.98 -1.45
C ILE A 95 8.02 6.21 -1.92
N GLU A 96 7.83 4.95 -2.27
CA GLU A 96 8.79 4.18 -3.06
C GLU A 96 8.32 4.23 -4.51
N TYR A 97 9.22 4.53 -5.42
CA TYR A 97 8.89 4.52 -6.84
C TYR A 97 9.99 3.90 -7.67
N ARG A 98 9.60 3.32 -8.79
CA ARG A 98 10.50 2.80 -9.81
C ARG A 98 9.86 3.00 -11.18
N HIS A 99 10.66 2.94 -12.22
CA HIS A 99 10.15 2.96 -13.58
C HIS A 99 10.82 1.91 -14.46
N VAL A 100 10.13 1.51 -15.51
CA VAL A 100 10.62 0.60 -16.53
C VAL A 100 10.32 1.20 -17.90
N THR A 101 11.34 1.30 -18.74
CA THR A 101 11.25 1.91 -20.07
C THR A 101 11.56 0.89 -21.16
N LEU A 102 10.55 0.50 -21.94
CA LEU A 102 10.65 -0.41 -23.09
C LEU A 102 9.79 0.12 -24.24
N GLY A 103 10.14 1.31 -24.76
CA GLY A 103 9.35 2.06 -25.74
C GLY A 103 8.27 2.93 -25.08
N GLU A 104 7.54 2.37 -24.12
CA GLU A 104 6.66 3.09 -23.18
C GLU A 104 7.34 3.13 -21.79
N THR A 105 7.03 4.15 -20.98
CA THR A 105 7.55 4.24 -19.60
C THR A 105 6.43 3.94 -18.62
N THR A 106 6.62 2.90 -17.81
CA THR A 106 5.69 2.55 -16.73
C THR A 106 6.31 2.93 -15.40
N TYR A 107 5.63 3.79 -14.65
CA TYR A 107 5.98 4.18 -13.29
C TYR A 107 5.15 3.38 -12.29
N PHE A 108 5.80 2.88 -11.25
CA PHE A 108 5.18 2.16 -10.15
C PHE A 108 5.41 2.93 -8.86
N TYR A 109 4.37 3.09 -8.05
CA TYR A 109 4.43 3.79 -6.77
C TYR A 109 3.84 2.95 -5.66
N HIS A 110 4.58 2.82 -4.56
CA HIS A 110 4.14 2.21 -3.32
C HIS A 110 4.17 3.23 -2.20
N PHE A 111 3.09 3.31 -1.43
CA PHE A 111 2.92 4.27 -0.36
C PHE A 111 3.08 3.59 1.00
N TYR A 112 3.82 4.23 1.91
CA TYR A 112 4.00 3.74 3.27
C TYR A 112 3.67 4.84 4.27
N LYS A 113 2.79 4.52 5.22
CA LYS A 113 2.58 5.40 6.37
C LYS A 113 3.61 5.12 7.46
N THR A 114 4.17 6.17 8.03
CA THR A 114 5.12 6.07 9.14
C THR A 114 4.89 7.17 10.17
N ARG A 115 5.31 6.93 11.42
CA ARG A 115 5.21 7.91 12.54
C ARG A 115 6.56 8.49 12.96
N PHE A 116 7.66 7.92 12.47
CA PHE A 116 9.03 8.32 12.85
C PHE A 116 10.08 8.04 11.75
N GLY A 117 9.67 7.62 10.54
CA GLY A 117 10.58 7.34 9.43
C GLY A 117 11.36 6.02 9.51
N ILE A 118 11.27 5.28 10.62
CA ILE A 118 12.03 4.02 10.81
C ILE A 118 11.22 2.82 10.27
N ILE A 119 9.99 2.66 10.76
CA ILE A 119 9.08 1.58 10.37
C ILE A 119 7.93 2.22 9.59
N GLY A 120 7.65 1.68 8.41
CA GLY A 120 6.52 2.06 7.58
C GLY A 120 5.57 0.88 7.38
N LYS A 121 4.26 1.16 7.38
CA LYS A 121 3.24 0.21 6.95
C LYS A 121 2.88 0.50 5.51
N LEU A 122 2.97 -0.50 4.65
CA LEU A 122 2.54 -0.44 3.26
C LEU A 122 1.03 -0.17 3.19
N LEU A 123 0.65 0.74 2.31
CA LEU A 123 -0.72 1.02 1.88
C LEU A 123 -0.90 0.34 0.52
N ASP A 124 -1.09 -0.98 0.55
CA ASP A 124 -1.15 -1.84 -0.63
C ASP A 124 -2.35 -1.49 -1.52
N ASP A 125 -3.49 -1.20 -0.90
CA ASP A 125 -4.73 -0.70 -1.49
C ASP A 125 -4.55 0.62 -2.27
N GLN A 126 -3.44 1.33 -2.06
CA GLN A 126 -3.24 2.67 -2.62
C GLN A 126 -2.08 2.77 -3.60
N SER A 127 -1.35 1.68 -3.82
CA SER A 127 -0.26 1.62 -4.80
C SER A 127 -0.82 1.89 -6.20
N VAL A 128 -0.09 2.66 -7.02
CA VAL A 128 -0.55 3.06 -8.36
C VAL A 128 0.50 2.80 -9.43
N GLU A 129 0.00 2.54 -10.63
CA GLU A 129 0.81 2.35 -11.83
C GLU A 129 0.40 3.33 -12.92
N PHE A 130 1.37 4.08 -13.43
CA PHE A 130 1.18 5.00 -14.55
C PHE A 130 2.00 4.54 -15.74
N MET A 131 1.33 4.05 -16.77
CA MET A 131 1.93 3.87 -18.08
C MET A 131 1.79 5.15 -18.89
N VAL A 132 2.93 5.67 -19.36
CA VAL A 132 3.05 6.90 -20.13
C VAL A 132 3.54 6.56 -21.54
N ARG A 133 2.81 7.04 -22.55
CA ARG A 133 3.05 6.76 -23.97
C ARG A 133 3.40 8.03 -24.73
N GLY A 134 4.54 8.02 -25.44
CA GLY A 134 4.87 9.05 -26.42
C GLY A 134 5.32 10.41 -25.85
N PRO A 135 5.38 11.46 -26.69
CA PRO A 135 5.98 12.76 -26.38
C PRO A 135 5.11 13.68 -25.50
N GLU A 136 3.95 13.20 -25.02
CA GLU A 136 3.03 13.99 -24.18
C GLU A 136 3.57 14.25 -22.78
N TYR A 137 4.54 13.45 -22.32
CA TYR A 137 5.20 13.64 -21.04
C TYR A 137 6.69 13.92 -21.26
N PRO A 138 7.24 15.05 -20.77
CA PRO A 138 8.68 15.26 -20.79
C PRO A 138 9.32 14.22 -19.89
N VAL A 139 9.92 13.20 -20.51
CA VAL A 139 10.70 12.14 -19.85
C VAL A 139 11.76 12.72 -18.90
N GLU A 140 12.18 13.98 -19.13
CA GLU A 140 13.13 14.74 -18.33
C GLU A 140 12.64 15.09 -16.91
N GLU A 141 11.34 15.07 -16.61
CA GLU A 141 10.86 15.41 -15.25
C GLU A 141 10.82 14.20 -14.28
N GLY A 142 10.96 12.98 -14.80
CA GLY A 142 11.12 11.78 -13.97
C GLY A 142 9.85 11.32 -13.21
N ALA A 143 10.04 10.32 -12.36
CA ALA A 143 8.95 9.63 -11.65
C ALA A 143 8.27 10.49 -10.57
N GLU A 144 9.00 11.39 -9.90
CA GLU A 144 8.41 12.27 -8.88
C GLU A 144 7.42 13.25 -9.52
N ALA A 145 7.77 13.84 -10.65
CA ALA A 145 6.89 14.74 -11.38
C ALA A 145 5.65 14.03 -11.94
N ALA A 146 5.76 12.77 -12.36
CA ALA A 146 4.65 12.03 -12.96
C ALA A 146 3.53 11.79 -11.94
N LEU A 147 3.92 11.60 -10.67
CA LEU A 147 3.01 11.56 -9.54
C LEU A 147 2.61 12.96 -9.05
N GLY A 148 3.43 13.99 -9.26
CA GLY A 148 3.25 15.29 -8.63
C GLY A 148 3.82 15.36 -7.21
N ALA A 149 4.81 14.53 -6.90
CA ALA A 149 5.43 14.41 -5.58
C ALA A 149 6.26 15.63 -5.15
N HIS A 150 6.55 16.56 -6.06
CA HIS A 150 7.27 17.80 -5.73
C HIS A 150 6.41 18.82 -4.97
N ASN A 151 5.09 18.83 -5.21
CA ASN A 151 4.15 19.76 -4.55
C ASN A 151 2.93 19.00 -4.00
N PRO A 152 3.13 18.06 -3.05
CA PRO A 152 2.03 17.35 -2.42
C PRO A 152 1.27 18.31 -1.50
N THR A 153 -0.06 18.20 -1.51
CA THR A 153 -0.92 19.02 -0.63
C THR A 153 -1.52 18.13 0.44
N TRP A 154 -1.25 18.45 1.71
CA TRP A 154 -1.98 17.83 2.82
C TRP A 154 -3.37 18.46 2.90
N ILE A 155 -4.39 17.66 2.56
CA ILE A 155 -5.80 18.10 2.65
C ILE A 155 -6.27 17.99 4.10
N SER A 156 -5.84 16.94 4.79
CA SER A 156 -6.12 16.73 6.21
C SER A 156 -4.94 16.04 6.91
N LYS A 157 -5.10 15.65 8.18
CA LYS A 157 -4.09 14.91 8.94
C LYS A 157 -3.76 13.54 8.34
N ASP A 158 -4.69 13.00 7.57
CA ASP A 158 -4.63 11.63 7.08
C ASP A 158 -4.70 11.56 5.56
N ILE A 159 -4.68 12.68 4.84
CA ILE A 159 -4.89 12.70 3.39
C ILE A 159 -3.82 13.57 2.73
N VAL A 160 -3.09 12.96 1.80
CA VAL A 160 -2.13 13.63 0.93
C VAL A 160 -2.64 13.57 -0.50
N GLN A 161 -2.84 14.74 -1.10
CA GLN A 161 -3.21 14.89 -2.50
C GLN A 161 -1.98 15.15 -3.35
N PHE A 162 -1.90 14.43 -4.45
CA PHE A 162 -0.88 14.53 -5.48
C PHE A 162 -1.53 14.98 -6.78
N ASN A 163 -1.01 16.05 -7.37
CA ASN A 163 -1.43 16.49 -8.70
C ASN A 163 -0.65 15.67 -9.75
N SER A 164 -1.07 14.43 -9.95
CA SER A 164 -0.43 13.52 -10.90
C SER A 164 -0.80 13.88 -12.34
N TRP A 165 -0.01 13.36 -13.28
CA TRP A 165 -0.29 13.52 -14.70
C TRP A 165 -1.67 12.98 -15.11
N LYS A 166 -2.15 11.91 -14.45
CA LYS A 166 -3.49 11.33 -14.72
C LYS A 166 -4.64 12.05 -13.99
N GLY A 167 -4.35 13.13 -13.27
CA GLY A 167 -5.30 13.84 -12.42
C GLY A 167 -4.93 13.81 -10.94
N ALA A 168 -5.77 14.40 -10.11
CA ALA A 168 -5.55 14.39 -8.66
C ALA A 168 -5.60 12.95 -8.11
N LYS A 169 -4.60 12.58 -7.32
CA LYS A 169 -4.51 11.30 -6.62
C LYS A 169 -4.40 11.56 -5.13
N ASP A 170 -5.36 11.05 -4.37
CA ASP A 170 -5.37 11.15 -2.92
C ASP A 170 -4.84 9.84 -2.29
N VAL A 171 -4.07 10.00 -1.21
CA VAL A 171 -3.49 8.91 -0.41
C VAL A 171 -3.91 9.07 1.05
N TYR A 172 -4.52 8.03 1.61
CA TYR A 172 -5.14 7.98 2.93
C TYR A 172 -4.26 7.22 3.94
N LEU A 173 -3.73 7.92 4.93
CA LEU A 173 -2.90 7.38 6.01
C LEU A 173 -3.73 6.72 7.13
N ALA A 174 -5.01 7.10 7.28
CA ALA A 174 -5.92 6.45 8.22
C ALA A 174 -6.18 4.99 7.82
N SER A 175 -6.18 4.68 6.51
CA SER A 175 -6.39 3.33 5.98
C SER A 175 -5.27 2.40 6.44
N SER A 176 -5.60 1.47 7.33
CA SER A 176 -4.98 0.15 7.30
C SER A 176 -5.84 -0.91 7.98
N SER A 177 -7.16 -0.74 7.93
CA SER A 177 -8.11 -1.72 8.42
C SER A 177 -8.70 -2.44 7.22
N SER A 178 -8.24 -3.68 7.04
CA SER A 178 -8.74 -4.71 6.13
C SER A 178 -8.80 -4.31 4.65
N ALA A 179 -7.89 -4.85 3.85
CA ALA A 179 -8.21 -5.13 2.45
C ALA A 179 -9.51 -5.92 2.45
N VAL A 180 -10.62 -5.24 2.19
CA VAL A 180 -11.92 -5.87 2.07
C VAL A 180 -11.84 -6.72 0.81
N SER A 181 -12.05 -8.02 0.96
CA SER A 181 -12.00 -8.93 -0.18
C SER A 181 -13.13 -8.61 -1.14
N THR A 182 -12.90 -8.79 -2.44
CA THR A 182 -13.96 -8.69 -3.47
C THR A 182 -15.21 -9.51 -3.09
N LYS A 183 -15.02 -10.67 -2.44
CA LYS A 183 -16.10 -11.50 -1.90
C LYS A 183 -16.94 -10.83 -0.81
N GLU A 184 -16.32 -10.04 0.06
CA GLU A 184 -17.05 -9.29 1.09
C GLU A 184 -17.87 -8.17 0.46
N ILE A 185 -17.32 -7.49 -0.56
CA ILE A 185 -18.05 -6.48 -1.34
C ILE A 185 -19.24 -7.13 -2.06
N ASP A 186 -19.04 -8.27 -2.72
CA ASP A 186 -20.11 -8.99 -3.41
C ASP A 186 -21.22 -9.45 -2.44
N ASN A 187 -20.84 -9.95 -1.26
CA ASN A 187 -21.80 -10.30 -0.22
C ASN A 187 -22.58 -9.09 0.28
N PHE A 188 -21.91 -7.94 0.46
CA PHE A 188 -22.57 -6.71 0.82
C PHE A 188 -23.53 -6.22 -0.27
N ILE A 189 -23.17 -6.33 -1.55
CA ILE A 189 -24.06 -6.02 -2.67
C ILE A 189 -25.33 -6.89 -2.63
N LEU A 190 -25.18 -8.20 -2.35
CA LEU A 190 -26.33 -9.10 -2.21
C LEU A 190 -27.24 -8.68 -1.05
N LYS A 191 -26.65 -8.29 0.09
CA LYS A 191 -27.39 -7.78 1.25
C LYS A 191 -28.08 -6.44 0.95
N ALA A 192 -27.40 -5.51 0.30
CA ALA A 192 -27.96 -4.23 -0.13
C ALA A 192 -29.11 -4.41 -1.16
N LYS A 193 -29.08 -5.48 -1.95
CA LYS A 193 -30.19 -5.88 -2.82
C LYS A 193 -31.33 -6.60 -2.08
N SER A 194 -31.08 -7.10 -0.88
CA SER A 194 -32.13 -7.63 0.00
C SER A 194 -32.77 -6.50 0.81
N ASN A 195 -33.93 -6.75 1.40
CA ASN A 195 -34.60 -5.79 2.30
C ASN A 195 -33.94 -5.75 3.70
N SER A 196 -32.61 -5.83 3.75
CA SER A 196 -31.79 -5.78 4.96
C SER A 196 -31.49 -4.33 5.34
N ASP A 197 -31.45 -4.05 6.64
CA ASP A 197 -31.17 -2.72 7.20
C ASP A 197 -30.08 -2.86 8.28
N GLY A 198 -29.12 -1.94 8.27
CA GLY A 198 -28.05 -1.86 9.28
C GLY A 198 -26.84 -2.76 9.04
N GLU A 199 -26.68 -3.34 7.85
CA GLU A 199 -25.45 -4.05 7.48
C GLU A 199 -24.39 -3.03 7.06
N THR A 200 -23.16 -3.19 7.56
CA THR A 200 -22.06 -2.24 7.33
C THR A 200 -20.87 -2.93 6.67
N ILE A 201 -20.24 -2.25 5.71
CA ILE A 201 -18.94 -2.60 5.17
C ILE A 201 -18.05 -1.35 5.14
N THR A 202 -16.76 -1.50 5.45
CA THR A 202 -15.81 -0.39 5.45
C THR A 202 -14.88 -0.52 4.25
N ILE A 203 -14.98 0.37 3.26
CA ILE A 203 -14.17 0.32 2.04
C ILE A 203 -13.37 1.62 1.95
N ASN A 204 -12.05 1.53 1.84
CA ASN A 204 -11.12 2.67 1.82
C ASN A 204 -11.31 3.64 3.01
N GLY A 205 -11.69 3.12 4.19
CA GLY A 205 -11.93 3.93 5.39
C GLY A 205 -13.27 4.66 5.43
N MET A 206 -14.19 4.36 4.50
CA MET A 206 -15.57 4.85 4.52
C MET A 206 -16.52 3.70 4.86
N ASP A 207 -17.48 3.97 5.73
CA ASP A 207 -18.53 3.02 6.10
C ASP A 207 -19.72 3.16 5.15
N PHE A 208 -20.12 2.02 4.59
CA PHE A 208 -21.30 1.88 3.73
C PHE A 208 -22.33 1.07 4.49
N ILE A 209 -23.49 1.67 4.74
CA ILE A 209 -24.53 1.08 5.60
C ILE A 209 -25.79 0.85 4.77
N THR A 210 -26.31 -0.38 4.75
CA THR A 210 -27.58 -0.67 4.08
C THR A 210 -28.75 -0.05 4.85
N ARG A 211 -29.69 0.52 4.11
CA ARG A 211 -30.94 1.07 4.63
C ARG A 211 -32.12 0.53 3.88
N TYR A 212 -33.19 0.19 4.62
CA TYR A 212 -34.47 -0.21 4.05
C TYR A 212 -35.64 0.39 4.81
N ASP A 213 -36.41 1.24 4.14
CA ASP A 213 -37.67 1.76 4.66
C ASP A 213 -38.84 0.84 4.24
N LYS A 214 -39.39 0.12 5.23
CA LYS A 214 -40.55 -0.77 5.05
C LYS A 214 -41.82 -0.06 4.59
N LYS A 215 -42.02 1.21 4.96
CA LYS A 215 -43.23 1.96 4.62
C LYS A 215 -43.14 2.52 3.20
N ALA A 216 -41.98 3.04 2.82
CA ALA A 216 -41.75 3.56 1.48
C ALA A 216 -41.41 2.47 0.45
N GLY A 217 -41.00 1.28 0.91
CA GLY A 217 -40.51 0.20 0.04
C GLY A 217 -39.19 0.56 -0.64
N GLN A 218 -38.42 1.47 -0.06
CA GLN A 218 -37.20 2.03 -0.64
C GLN A 218 -35.97 1.54 0.10
N ARG A 219 -34.87 1.37 -0.66
CA ARG A 219 -33.57 0.96 -0.15
C ARG A 219 -32.50 1.93 -0.65
N TRP A 220 -31.48 2.14 0.16
CA TRP A 220 -30.31 2.92 -0.21
C TRP A 220 -29.11 2.50 0.64
N ILE A 221 -27.96 3.08 0.34
CA ILE A 221 -26.70 2.91 1.06
C ILE A 221 -26.33 4.29 1.61
N ASP A 222 -26.22 4.40 2.94
CA ASP A 222 -25.62 5.58 3.57
C ASP A 222 -24.10 5.45 3.47
N VAL A 223 -23.44 6.50 2.98
CA VAL A 223 -21.98 6.64 3.00
C VAL A 223 -21.62 7.54 4.16
N VAL A 224 -20.77 7.06 5.05
CA VAL A 224 -20.30 7.78 6.23
C VAL A 224 -18.78 7.70 6.28
N SER A 225 -18.13 8.82 6.60
CA SER A 225 -16.70 8.85 6.90
C SER A 225 -16.48 9.47 8.28
N ASP A 226 -15.49 8.98 9.00
CA ASP A 226 -15.12 9.57 10.30
C ASP A 226 -14.70 11.03 10.09
N GLY A 227 -15.45 11.96 10.68
CA GLY A 227 -15.16 13.39 10.59
C GLY A 227 -15.48 14.05 9.24
N ASP A 228 -16.24 13.40 8.37
CA ASP A 228 -16.56 13.88 7.00
C ASP A 228 -15.32 14.07 6.10
N GLU A 229 -14.20 13.41 6.39
CA GLU A 229 -12.93 13.53 5.63
C GLU A 229 -12.79 12.51 4.46
N GLY A 230 -13.82 11.73 4.10
CA GLY A 230 -13.74 10.73 3.01
C GLY A 230 -13.83 11.27 1.57
N LEU A 231 -13.32 10.51 0.57
CA LEU A 231 -13.44 10.80 -0.88
C LEU A 231 -14.88 11.06 -1.32
N ILE A 232 -15.79 10.29 -0.74
CA ILE A 232 -17.21 10.34 -1.01
C ILE A 232 -17.82 11.10 0.17
N PRO A 233 -18.35 12.31 -0.05
CA PRO A 233 -18.97 13.07 1.03
C PRO A 233 -20.14 12.27 1.60
N ARG A 234 -20.46 12.51 2.86
CA ARG A 234 -21.59 11.86 3.52
C ARG A 234 -22.86 12.04 2.67
N GLN A 235 -23.41 10.95 2.18
CA GLN A 235 -24.53 10.98 1.25
C GLN A 235 -25.26 9.65 1.14
N GLN A 236 -26.35 9.67 0.39
CA GLN A 236 -27.13 8.48 0.05
C GLN A 236 -26.85 8.10 -1.41
N CYS A 237 -26.65 6.80 -1.63
CA CYS A 237 -26.46 6.18 -2.93
C CYS A 237 -27.38 4.97 -3.10
N SER A 238 -27.77 4.64 -4.33
CA SER A 238 -28.71 3.52 -4.53
C SER A 238 -28.05 2.15 -4.52
N ARG A 239 -26.83 2.02 -5.07
CA ARG A 239 -26.22 0.70 -5.30
C ARG A 239 -24.70 0.75 -5.53
N ILE A 240 -24.07 -0.41 -5.35
CA ILE A 240 -22.72 -0.70 -5.83
C ILE A 240 -22.82 -1.69 -6.99
N VAL A 241 -22.08 -1.46 -8.08
CA VAL A 241 -22.10 -2.24 -9.32
C VAL A 241 -20.69 -2.66 -9.71
N ARG A 242 -20.54 -3.87 -10.24
CA ARG A 242 -19.30 -4.36 -10.84
C ARG A 242 -19.16 -3.82 -12.26
N ASN A 243 -18.14 -3.03 -12.55
CA ASN A 243 -17.87 -2.49 -13.87
C ASN A 243 -16.59 -3.13 -14.45
N GLU A 244 -16.78 -4.15 -15.28
CA GLU A 244 -15.67 -4.91 -15.91
C GLU A 244 -14.86 -4.06 -16.89
N GLU A 245 -15.49 -3.07 -17.54
CA GLU A 245 -14.83 -2.21 -18.53
C GLU A 245 -13.82 -1.27 -17.87
N ARG A 246 -14.20 -0.70 -16.72
CA ARG A 246 -13.30 0.15 -15.92
C ARG A 246 -12.39 -0.65 -14.99
N GLY A 247 -12.75 -1.89 -14.66
CA GLY A 247 -12.01 -2.71 -13.71
C GLY A 247 -12.25 -2.34 -12.24
N TYR A 248 -13.38 -1.68 -11.92
CA TYR A 248 -13.72 -1.23 -10.57
C TYR A 248 -15.16 -1.63 -10.17
N TYR A 249 -15.39 -1.76 -8.86
CA TYR A 249 -16.67 -1.54 -8.24
C TYR A 249 -17.00 -0.05 -8.28
N MET A 250 -18.18 0.27 -8.78
CA MET A 250 -18.71 1.62 -8.89
C MET A 250 -19.82 1.81 -7.87
N LEU A 251 -19.80 2.91 -7.13
CA LEU A 251 -20.94 3.38 -6.36
C LEU A 251 -21.78 4.27 -7.27
N GLU A 252 -23.05 3.95 -7.48
CA GLU A 252 -23.91 4.62 -8.46
C GLU A 252 -25.15 5.25 -7.81
N GLU A 253 -25.70 6.23 -8.53
CA GLU A 253 -26.92 6.96 -8.19
C GLU A 253 -26.79 7.64 -6.82
N CYS A 254 -25.69 8.36 -6.60
CA CYS A 254 -25.51 9.14 -5.39
C CYS A 254 -26.07 10.55 -5.50
N THR A 255 -26.36 11.15 -4.35
CA THR A 255 -27.03 12.45 -4.25
C THR A 255 -26.17 13.61 -4.77
N HIS A 256 -24.85 13.59 -4.52
CA HIS A 256 -23.95 14.69 -4.90
C HIS A 256 -23.28 14.48 -6.26
N GLN A 257 -23.06 13.23 -6.64
CA GLN A 257 -22.45 12.84 -7.92
C GLN A 257 -23.05 11.52 -8.39
N TRP A 258 -23.18 11.33 -9.70
CA TRP A 258 -23.84 10.14 -10.23
C TRP A 258 -23.09 8.84 -9.95
N GLU A 259 -21.76 8.85 -10.02
CA GLU A 259 -20.93 7.66 -9.85
C GLU A 259 -19.60 7.96 -9.15
N TYR A 260 -19.10 7.01 -8.35
CA TYR A 260 -17.77 7.02 -7.75
C TYR A 260 -17.05 5.69 -7.98
N GLU A 261 -15.76 5.75 -8.25
CA GLU A 261 -14.89 4.56 -8.22
C GLU A 261 -14.64 4.17 -6.76
N LEU A 262 -15.01 2.94 -6.41
CA LEU A 262 -15.08 2.49 -5.03
C LEU A 262 -13.93 1.54 -4.68
N TYR A 263 -13.70 0.50 -5.48
CA TYR A 263 -12.68 -0.51 -5.20
C TYR A 263 -12.30 -1.30 -6.48
N PRO A 264 -11.04 -1.65 -6.73
CA PRO A 264 -10.66 -2.42 -7.92
C PRO A 264 -11.26 -3.84 -7.91
N LEU A 265 -11.55 -4.40 -9.10
CA LEU A 265 -12.11 -5.76 -9.24
C LEU A 265 -11.08 -6.88 -9.08
N THR A 266 -9.80 -6.55 -9.13
CA THR A 266 -8.71 -7.46 -8.81
C THR A 266 -8.42 -7.37 -7.32
N ASP A 267 -8.59 -8.48 -6.59
CA ASP A 267 -7.90 -8.64 -5.30
C ASP A 267 -6.42 -8.39 -5.60
N GLY A 268 -5.82 -7.33 -5.03
CA GLY A 268 -4.42 -7.01 -5.26
C GLY A 268 -3.55 -8.26 -5.05
N GLN A 269 -3.04 -8.79 -6.15
CA GLN A 269 -2.07 -9.89 -6.15
C GLN A 269 -0.66 -9.35 -6.02
#